data_AF-A0A5E3WVD3-F1
#
_entry.id   AF-A0A5E3WVD3-F1
#
_cell.length_a   1.000
_cell.length_b   1.000
_cell.length_c   1.000
_cell.angle_alpha   90.00
_cell.angle_beta   90.00
_cell.angle_gamma   90.00
#
_symmetry.space_group_name_H-M   'P 1'
#
loop_
_entity.id
_entity.type
_entity.pdbx_description
1 polymer ?
#
loop_
_entity_poly.entity_id
_entity_poly.type
_entity_poly.pdbx_seq_one_letter_code
_entity_poly.pdbx_strand_id
1 'polypeptide(L)'
;MPEWSSPVELEKDGLVFIRLNSLVAGVMIWDCVSTLEYEWGVWLGQRKYLWTIWLYSSCRFLLFIFSALMLIAQATIESNCTVLALTIAVVSYLNLSITALLLALRTIAVWERRRIVLFLSHGLVAVCFCVNLGSLALDARVLQVIKSGTLDLQGCSGTKTNSRLAVVITVLGTDGILIGMMMTGLVRMPKEIRRGIIKHLYMSGLLWMMLVVAVEVPVFVLNVLDLNGTMNDMLSSVAIAGASICATRLYRSLAEWTHDIESVNVPVTMESMHFQTREETADRTVIASTSSW
;
A
#
# COMPACT_ATOMS: atom_id res chain seq x y z
N MET A 1 11.78 23.68 -28.34
CA MET A 1 11.55 22.79 -27.17
C MET A 1 12.25 21.47 -27.45
N PRO A 2 12.78 20.76 -26.45
CA PRO A 2 13.39 19.44 -26.68
C PRO A 2 12.35 18.47 -27.26
N GLU A 3 12.73 17.67 -28.25
CA GLU A 3 11.88 16.59 -28.78
C GLU A 3 12.01 15.34 -27.90
N TRP A 4 11.18 15.25 -26.86
CA TRP A 4 11.16 14.14 -25.89
C TRP A 4 10.77 12.78 -26.49
N SER A 5 10.19 12.78 -27.69
CA SER A 5 9.81 11.56 -28.43
C SER A 5 10.81 11.19 -29.54
N SER A 6 11.96 11.87 -29.60
CA SER A 6 13.01 11.49 -30.56
C SER A 6 13.60 10.12 -30.21
N PRO A 7 14.00 9.29 -31.21
CA PRO A 7 14.49 7.94 -30.96
C PRO A 7 15.75 7.91 -30.07
N VAL A 8 16.59 8.95 -30.17
CA VAL A 8 17.79 9.10 -29.35
C VAL A 8 17.46 9.32 -27.88
N GLU A 9 16.43 10.11 -27.57
CA GLU A 9 15.99 10.32 -26.19
C GLU A 9 15.27 9.08 -25.64
N LEU A 10 14.45 8.41 -26.45
CA LEU A 10 13.81 7.13 -26.08
C LEU A 10 14.82 6.04 -25.69
N GLU A 11 15.93 5.94 -26.42
CA GLU A 11 16.99 4.96 -26.11
C GLU A 11 17.70 5.29 -24.79
N LYS A 12 18.03 6.57 -24.57
CA LYS A 12 18.63 7.03 -23.30
C LYS A 12 17.69 6.78 -22.12
N ASP A 13 16.43 7.16 -22.25
CA ASP A 13 15.40 6.98 -21.23
C ASP A 13 15.19 5.50 -20.92
N GLY A 14 15.16 4.63 -21.94
CA GLY A 14 15.08 3.19 -21.77
C GLY A 14 16.24 2.61 -20.97
N LEU A 15 17.46 3.10 -21.21
CA LEU A 15 18.64 2.64 -20.49
C LEU A 15 18.64 3.11 -19.02
N VAL A 16 18.21 4.35 -18.76
CA VAL A 16 17.99 4.85 -17.39
C VAL A 16 16.90 4.05 -16.69
N PHE A 17 15.79 3.77 -17.38
CA PHE A 17 14.69 2.97 -16.86
C PHE A 17 15.15 1.58 -16.42
N ILE A 18 15.93 0.88 -17.25
CA ILE A 18 16.48 -0.44 -16.92
C ILE A 18 17.33 -0.36 -15.66
N ARG A 19 18.32 0.55 -15.63
CA ARG A 19 19.23 0.72 -14.49
C ARG A 19 18.48 1.05 -13.20
N LEU A 20 17.50 1.95 -13.27
CA LEU A 20 16.69 2.33 -12.12
C LEU A 20 15.89 1.13 -11.61
N ASN A 21 15.23 0.39 -12.50
CA ASN A 21 14.47 -0.80 -12.10
C ASN A 21 15.36 -1.89 -11.50
N SER A 22 16.57 -2.11 -12.01
CA SER A 22 17.51 -3.05 -11.40
C SER A 22 17.91 -2.60 -9.97
N LEU A 23 18.13 -1.30 -9.76
CA LEU A 23 18.44 -0.75 -8.43
C LEU A 23 17.26 -0.93 -7.46
N VAL A 24 16.05 -0.58 -7.89
CA VAL A 24 14.84 -0.73 -7.05
C VAL A 24 14.59 -2.20 -6.75
N ALA A 25 14.77 -3.11 -7.71
CA ALA A 25 14.65 -4.56 -7.48
C ALA A 25 15.66 -5.02 -6.41
N GLY A 26 16.91 -4.54 -6.46
CA GLY A 26 17.90 -4.80 -5.42
C GLY A 26 17.46 -4.32 -4.03
N VAL A 27 16.88 -3.12 -3.95
CA VAL A 27 16.32 -2.59 -2.68
C VAL A 27 15.14 -3.44 -2.18
N MET A 28 14.24 -3.88 -3.07
CA MET A 28 13.12 -4.75 -2.71
C MET A 28 13.62 -6.10 -2.17
N ILE A 29 14.61 -6.72 -2.82
CA ILE A 29 15.22 -7.98 -2.37
C ILE A 29 15.92 -7.79 -1.03
N TRP A 30 16.72 -6.74 -0.89
CA TRP A 30 17.38 -6.40 0.37
C TRP A 30 16.36 -6.23 1.51
N ASP A 31 15.28 -5.49 1.25
CA ASP A 31 14.23 -5.28 2.22
C ASP A 31 13.58 -6.62 2.60
N CYS A 32 13.20 -7.48 1.64
CA CYS A 32 12.69 -8.83 1.89
C CYS A 32 13.64 -9.65 2.79
N VAL A 33 14.93 -9.75 2.43
CA VAL A 33 15.92 -10.54 3.18
C VAL A 33 16.11 -9.99 4.59
N SER A 34 16.28 -8.67 4.73
CA SER A 34 16.47 -8.02 6.05
C SER A 34 15.28 -8.19 7.00
N THR A 35 14.11 -8.51 6.45
CA THR A 35 12.87 -8.64 7.21
C THR A 35 12.44 -10.07 7.48
N LEU A 36 13.15 -11.05 6.93
CA LEU A 36 12.74 -12.45 6.94
C LEU A 36 12.75 -13.05 8.36
N GLU A 37 13.66 -12.59 9.22
CA GLU A 37 13.73 -13.00 10.63
C GLU A 37 12.42 -12.71 11.40
N TYR A 38 11.81 -11.55 11.13
CA TYR A 38 10.54 -11.17 11.77
C TYR A 38 9.43 -12.14 11.39
N GLU A 39 9.32 -12.47 10.10
CA GLU A 39 8.28 -13.37 9.58
C GLU A 39 8.49 -14.78 10.11
N TRP A 40 9.72 -15.26 10.07
CA TRP A 40 10.08 -16.57 10.60
C TRP A 40 9.73 -16.72 12.08
N GLY A 41 9.98 -15.68 12.89
CA GLY A 41 9.59 -15.65 14.30
C GLY A 41 8.08 -15.74 14.54
N VAL A 42 7.27 -15.16 13.65
CA VAL A 42 5.80 -15.30 13.73
C VAL A 42 5.37 -16.71 13.33
N TRP A 43 5.91 -17.27 12.25
CA TRP A 43 5.60 -18.64 11.83
C TRP A 43 6.01 -19.70 12.85
N LEU A 44 7.11 -19.46 13.58
CA LEU A 44 7.56 -20.28 14.72
C LEU A 44 6.70 -20.13 15.98
N GLY A 45 5.67 -19.27 15.97
CA GLY A 45 4.77 -19.06 17.11
C GLY A 45 5.39 -18.26 18.25
N GLN A 46 6.52 -17.57 18.03
CA GLN A 46 7.15 -16.74 19.07
C GLN A 46 6.38 -15.44 19.33
N ARG A 47 5.39 -15.09 18.48
CA ARG A 47 4.58 -13.87 18.58
C ARG A 47 3.10 -14.20 18.36
N LYS A 48 2.21 -13.37 18.91
CA LYS A 48 0.76 -13.54 18.77
C LYS A 48 0.31 -13.45 17.30
N TYR A 49 -0.58 -14.37 16.95
CA TYR A 49 -1.18 -14.42 15.63
C TYR A 49 -2.29 -13.37 15.48
N LEU A 50 -2.07 -12.37 14.64
CA LEU A 50 -3.08 -11.38 14.25
C LEU A 50 -3.51 -11.66 12.82
N TRP A 51 -4.82 -11.65 12.53
CA TRP A 51 -5.33 -11.89 11.17
C TRP A 51 -4.74 -10.93 10.12
N THR A 52 -4.38 -9.71 10.53
CA THR A 52 -3.72 -8.70 9.68
C THR A 52 -2.34 -9.12 9.17
N ILE A 53 -1.74 -10.18 9.72
CA ILE A 53 -0.46 -10.71 9.25
C ILE A 53 -0.53 -11.28 7.84
N TRP A 54 -1.69 -11.81 7.43
CA TRP A 54 -1.88 -12.29 6.06
C TRP A 54 -1.75 -11.16 5.06
N LEU A 55 -2.36 -10.01 5.34
CA LEU A 55 -2.26 -8.84 4.47
C LEU A 55 -0.82 -8.33 4.38
N TYR A 56 -0.12 -8.29 5.52
CA TYR A 56 1.28 -7.93 5.57
C TYR A 56 2.15 -8.90 4.74
N SER A 57 1.97 -10.21 4.92
CA SER A 57 2.74 -11.23 4.21
C SER A 57 2.41 -11.26 2.71
N SER A 58 1.14 -11.06 2.33
CA SER A 58 0.73 -10.94 0.93
C SER A 58 1.33 -9.71 0.25
N CYS A 59 1.38 -8.54 0.91
CA CYS A 59 2.04 -7.35 0.39
C CYS A 59 3.53 -7.63 0.08
N ARG A 60 4.23 -8.27 1.01
CA ARG A 60 5.65 -8.67 0.87
C ARG A 60 5.87 -9.66 -0.26
N PHE A 61 5.04 -10.69 -0.33
CA PHE A 61 5.12 -11.72 -1.35
C PHE A 61 4.87 -11.15 -2.76
N LEU A 62 3.86 -10.27 -2.90
CA LEU A 62 3.61 -9.58 -4.17
C LEU A 62 4.75 -8.63 -4.55
N LEU A 63 5.37 -7.94 -3.60
CA LEU A 63 6.53 -7.09 -3.87
C LEU A 63 7.73 -7.91 -4.36
N PHE A 64 7.96 -9.08 -3.76
CA PHE A 64 9.00 -10.01 -4.20
C PHE A 64 8.72 -10.53 -5.62
N ILE A 65 7.50 -11.01 -5.89
CA ILE A 65 7.10 -11.44 -7.25
C ILE A 65 7.28 -10.31 -8.26
N PHE A 66 6.84 -9.09 -7.92
CA PHE A 66 7.00 -7.91 -8.77
C PHE A 66 8.48 -7.67 -9.11
N SER A 67 9.36 -7.69 -8.11
CA SER A 67 10.81 -7.51 -8.33
C SER A 67 11.40 -8.59 -9.26
N ALA A 68 10.99 -9.85 -9.11
CA ALA A 68 11.45 -10.95 -9.94
C ALA A 68 10.95 -10.81 -11.39
N LEU A 69 9.67 -10.47 -11.58
CA LEU A 69 9.10 -10.25 -12.91
C LEU A 69 9.77 -9.08 -13.64
N MET A 70 10.11 -8.01 -12.92
CA MET A 70 10.83 -6.86 -13.49
C MET A 70 12.26 -7.21 -13.95
N LEU A 71 12.94 -8.12 -13.24
CA LEU A 71 14.26 -8.61 -13.67
C LEU A 71 14.15 -9.55 -14.87
N ILE A 72 13.13 -10.43 -14.89
CA ILE A 72 12.86 -11.31 -16.03
C ILE A 72 12.56 -10.47 -17.28
N ALA A 73 11.74 -9.43 -17.15
CA ALA A 73 11.40 -8.53 -18.25
C ALA A 73 12.60 -7.80 -18.86
N GLN A 74 13.67 -7.58 -18.08
CA GLN A 74 14.91 -7.01 -18.59
C GLN A 74 15.77 -8.04 -19.34
N ALA A 75 15.67 -9.33 -18.99
CA ALA A 75 16.45 -10.40 -19.60
C ALA A 75 15.80 -10.98 -20.87
N THR A 76 14.47 -10.94 -20.98
CA THR A 76 13.74 -11.52 -22.11
C THR A 76 13.42 -10.46 -23.18
N ILE A 77 14.19 -10.42 -24.26
CA ILE A 77 13.98 -9.46 -25.36
C ILE A 77 12.96 -10.00 -26.41
N GLU A 78 12.72 -11.31 -26.48
CA GLU A 78 11.99 -11.91 -27.62
C GLU A 78 10.73 -12.74 -27.28
N SER A 79 10.46 -13.10 -26.02
CA SER A 79 9.37 -14.03 -25.68
C SER A 79 8.11 -13.33 -25.16
N ASN A 80 6.97 -13.48 -25.86
CA ASN A 80 5.59 -13.20 -25.39
C ASN A 80 5.44 -12.01 -24.41
N CYS A 81 5.99 -10.87 -24.81
CA CYS A 81 6.10 -9.67 -23.98
C CYS A 81 4.72 -9.13 -23.51
N THR A 82 3.64 -9.43 -24.23
CA THR A 82 2.24 -9.17 -23.83
C THR A 82 1.86 -9.85 -22.51
N VAL A 83 2.22 -11.12 -22.34
CA VAL A 83 1.84 -11.90 -21.14
C VAL A 83 2.62 -11.39 -19.95
N LEU A 84 3.91 -11.12 -20.13
CA LEU A 84 4.78 -10.60 -19.07
C LEU A 84 4.39 -9.19 -18.63
N ALA A 85 4.06 -8.30 -19.56
CA ALA A 85 3.57 -6.96 -19.23
C ALA A 85 2.25 -7.03 -18.43
N LEU A 86 1.33 -7.90 -18.85
CA LEU A 86 0.06 -8.10 -18.15
C LEU A 86 0.26 -8.67 -16.74
N THR A 87 1.15 -9.65 -16.56
CA THR A 87 1.41 -10.21 -15.23
C THR A 87 2.05 -9.19 -14.29
N ILE A 88 2.99 -8.36 -14.79
CA ILE A 88 3.56 -7.24 -14.02
C ILE A 88 2.47 -6.24 -13.60
N ALA A 89 1.57 -5.87 -14.52
CA ALA A 89 0.46 -4.98 -14.22
C ALA A 89 -0.49 -5.56 -13.16
N VAL A 90 -0.87 -6.84 -13.27
CA VAL A 90 -1.71 -7.52 -12.26
C VAL A 90 -1.05 -7.49 -10.89
N VAL A 91 0.21 -7.90 -10.80
CA VAL A 91 0.93 -8.00 -9.52
C VAL A 91 1.11 -6.61 -8.88
N SER A 92 1.44 -5.59 -9.67
CA SER A 92 1.59 -4.21 -9.17
C SER A 92 0.27 -3.63 -8.66
N TYR A 93 -0.83 -3.75 -9.40
CA TYR A 93 -2.14 -3.27 -8.95
C TYR A 93 -2.65 -4.00 -7.71
N LEU A 94 -2.41 -5.31 -7.59
CA LEU A 94 -2.73 -6.07 -6.37
C LEU A 94 -1.88 -5.59 -5.19
N ASN A 95 -0.59 -5.36 -5.40
CA ASN A 95 0.30 -4.86 -4.35
C ASN A 95 -0.14 -3.48 -3.84
N LEU A 96 -0.42 -2.54 -4.74
CA LEU A 96 -0.94 -1.21 -4.39
C LEU A 96 -2.25 -1.31 -3.58
N SER A 97 -3.15 -2.21 -3.97
CA SER A 97 -4.43 -2.41 -3.28
C SER A 97 -4.25 -2.94 -1.84
N ILE A 98 -3.35 -3.91 -1.64
CA ILE A 98 -3.04 -4.42 -0.30
C ILE A 98 -2.30 -3.36 0.54
N THR A 99 -1.41 -2.59 -0.08
CA THR A 99 -0.68 -1.48 0.55
C THR A 99 -1.65 -0.42 1.08
N ALA A 100 -2.61 0.02 0.26
CA ALA A 100 -3.66 0.95 0.67
C ALA A 100 -4.52 0.37 1.81
N LEU A 101 -4.82 -0.93 1.78
CA LEU A 101 -5.56 -1.61 2.85
C LEU A 101 -4.77 -1.63 4.18
N LEU A 102 -3.45 -1.84 4.15
CA LEU A 102 -2.60 -1.77 5.35
C LEU A 102 -2.60 -0.36 5.96
N LEU A 103 -2.51 0.68 5.12
CA LEU A 103 -2.63 2.07 5.57
C LEU A 103 -4.02 2.35 6.17
N ALA A 104 -5.09 1.85 5.54
CA ALA A 104 -6.46 2.01 6.02
C ALA A 104 -6.66 1.35 7.40
N LEU A 105 -6.19 0.13 7.58
CA LEU A 105 -6.27 -0.58 8.87
C LEU A 105 -5.59 0.20 9.99
N ARG A 106 -4.41 0.77 9.72
CA ARG A 106 -3.71 1.62 10.70
C ARG A 106 -4.50 2.88 11.01
N THR A 107 -5.08 3.51 10.00
CA THR A 107 -5.92 4.70 10.18
C THR A 107 -7.14 4.38 11.05
N ILE A 108 -7.80 3.24 10.82
CA ILE A 108 -8.94 2.79 11.63
C ILE A 108 -8.52 2.56 13.09
N ALA A 109 -7.36 1.97 13.32
CA ALA A 109 -6.82 1.72 14.66
C ALA A 109 -6.56 3.02 15.44
N VAL A 110 -6.02 4.06 14.78
CA VAL A 110 -5.78 5.38 15.39
C VAL A 110 -7.09 6.08 15.81
N TRP A 111 -8.19 5.80 15.12
CA TRP A 111 -9.50 6.43 15.38
C TRP A 111 -10.45 5.58 16.23
N GLU A 112 -9.92 4.58 16.95
CA GLU A 112 -10.69 3.71 17.84
C GLU A 112 -11.95 3.13 17.17
N ARG A 113 -11.85 2.81 15.86
CA ARG A 113 -12.93 2.22 15.06
C ARG A 113 -14.22 3.06 14.99
N ARG A 114 -14.13 4.39 15.06
CA ARG A 114 -15.29 5.26 14.82
C ARG A 114 -15.92 4.94 13.46
N ARG A 115 -17.23 4.65 13.44
CA ARG A 115 -17.96 4.16 12.25
C ARG A 115 -17.71 5.01 10.99
N ILE A 116 -17.69 6.34 11.14
CA ILE A 116 -17.46 7.27 10.03
C ILE A 116 -16.09 7.02 9.36
N VAL A 117 -15.02 6.89 10.16
CA VAL A 117 -13.66 6.67 9.64
C VAL A 117 -13.53 5.28 9.03
N LEU A 118 -14.20 4.29 9.62
CA LEU A 118 -14.26 2.93 9.07
C LEU A 118 -14.92 2.91 7.69
N PHE A 119 -16.10 3.53 7.54
CA PHE A 119 -16.79 3.59 6.24
C PHE A 119 -16.01 4.39 5.21
N LEU A 120 -15.40 5.52 5.62
CA LEU A 120 -14.62 6.37 4.72
C LEU A 120 -13.34 5.67 4.23
N SER A 121 -12.56 5.07 5.13
CA SER A 121 -11.33 4.35 4.78
C SER A 121 -11.58 3.12 3.90
N HIS A 122 -12.57 2.29 4.24
CA HIS A 122 -12.97 1.18 3.37
C HIS A 122 -13.51 1.65 2.03
N GLY A 123 -14.27 2.76 2.00
CA GLY A 123 -14.74 3.38 0.78
C GLY A 123 -13.60 3.82 -0.14
N LEU A 124 -12.58 4.49 0.41
CA LEU A 124 -11.39 4.91 -0.35
C LEU A 124 -10.62 3.72 -0.93
N VAL A 125 -10.38 2.68 -0.13
CA VAL A 125 -9.70 1.46 -0.59
C VAL A 125 -10.52 0.75 -1.68
N ALA A 126 -11.85 0.69 -1.52
CA ALA A 126 -12.73 0.10 -2.53
C ALA A 126 -12.70 0.89 -3.85
N VAL A 127 -12.70 2.23 -3.79
CA VAL A 127 -12.55 3.08 -4.98
C VAL A 127 -11.20 2.83 -5.65
N CYS A 128 -10.11 2.81 -4.88
CA CYS A 128 -8.77 2.50 -5.40
C CYS A 128 -8.73 1.14 -6.10
N PHE A 129 -9.29 0.11 -5.46
CA PHE A 129 -9.37 -1.23 -6.05
C PHE A 129 -10.20 -1.27 -7.35
N CYS A 130 -11.34 -0.58 -7.39
CA CYS A 130 -12.17 -0.49 -8.59
C CYS A 130 -11.45 0.22 -9.75
N VAL A 131 -10.74 1.32 -9.47
CA VAL A 131 -9.97 2.06 -10.50
C VAL A 131 -8.80 1.20 -11.01
N ASN A 132 -8.12 0.49 -10.13
CA ASN A 132 -7.04 -0.43 -10.50
C ASN A 132 -7.54 -1.56 -11.39
N LEU A 133 -8.67 -2.20 -11.04
CA LEU A 133 -9.28 -3.24 -11.87
C LEU A 133 -9.77 -2.71 -13.22
N GLY A 134 -10.38 -1.52 -13.25
CA GLY A 134 -10.81 -0.88 -14.48
C GLY A 134 -9.65 -0.61 -15.42
N SER A 135 -8.54 -0.11 -14.88
CA SER A 135 -7.32 0.18 -15.63
C SER A 135 -6.65 -1.08 -16.14
N LEU A 136 -6.58 -2.13 -15.31
CA LEU A 136 -6.10 -3.45 -15.74
C LEU A 136 -6.92 -4.03 -16.89
N ALA A 137 -8.25 -3.90 -16.85
CA ALA A 137 -9.12 -4.37 -17.92
C ALA A 137 -8.89 -3.60 -19.23
N LEU A 138 -8.60 -2.30 -19.14
CA LEU A 138 -8.22 -1.48 -20.30
C LEU A 138 -6.85 -1.89 -20.84
N ASP A 139 -5.84 -2.07 -19.99
CA ASP A 139 -4.51 -2.55 -20.35
C ASP A 139 -4.58 -3.90 -21.08
N ALA A 140 -5.34 -4.85 -20.53
CA ALA A 140 -5.54 -6.17 -21.13
C ALA A 140 -6.16 -6.08 -22.54
N ARG A 141 -7.16 -5.20 -22.73
CA ARG A 141 -7.80 -4.99 -24.03
C ARG A 141 -6.85 -4.40 -25.06
N VAL A 142 -6.05 -3.40 -24.70
CA VAL A 142 -5.11 -2.80 -25.67
C VAL A 142 -4.01 -3.79 -26.05
N LEU A 143 -3.49 -4.53 -25.07
CA LEU A 143 -2.49 -5.57 -25.30
C LEU A 143 -2.99 -6.70 -26.23
N GLN A 144 -4.28 -7.04 -26.17
CA GLN A 144 -4.90 -7.98 -27.10
C GLN A 144 -4.96 -7.43 -28.54
N VAL A 145 -5.25 -6.15 -28.72
CA VAL A 145 -5.31 -5.47 -30.03
C VAL A 145 -3.92 -5.36 -30.69
N ILE A 146 -2.88 -5.15 -29.87
CA ILE A 146 -1.48 -5.15 -30.35
C ILE A 146 -1.10 -6.57 -30.81
N LYS A 147 -1.43 -7.59 -30.02
CA LYS A 147 -1.16 -8.99 -30.40
C LYS A 147 -1.84 -9.40 -31.71
N SER A 148 -3.00 -8.82 -32.03
CA SER A 148 -3.71 -9.09 -33.28
C SER A 148 -3.15 -8.37 -34.52
N GLY A 149 -2.01 -7.67 -34.41
CA GLY A 149 -1.29 -7.08 -35.55
C GLY A 149 -1.96 -5.85 -36.16
N THR A 150 -2.86 -5.20 -35.42
CA THR A 150 -3.63 -4.04 -35.93
C THR A 150 -2.99 -2.68 -35.61
N LEU A 151 -1.95 -2.66 -34.77
CA LEU A 151 -1.17 -1.47 -34.42
C LEU A 151 0.32 -1.83 -34.38
N ASP A 152 1.12 -1.18 -35.23
CA ASP A 152 2.59 -1.19 -35.17
C ASP A 152 3.05 -0.23 -34.06
N LEU A 153 2.92 -0.68 -32.81
CA LEU A 153 3.59 -0.04 -31.67
C LEU A 153 4.90 -0.79 -31.42
N GLN A 154 6.01 -0.12 -31.68
CA GLN A 154 7.37 -0.62 -31.45
C GLN A 154 7.64 -0.63 -29.93
N GLY A 155 7.12 -1.64 -29.23
CA GLY A 155 7.29 -1.85 -27.79
C GLY A 155 6.02 -2.32 -27.09
N CYS A 156 6.16 -3.13 -26.05
CA CYS A 156 5.02 -3.66 -25.26
C CYS A 156 4.47 -2.68 -24.25
N SER A 157 4.42 -1.40 -24.59
CA SER A 157 3.82 -0.37 -23.75
C SER A 157 2.62 0.19 -24.50
N GLY A 158 1.47 -0.42 -24.25
CA GLY A 158 0.21 -0.14 -24.95
C GLY A 158 -0.84 0.53 -24.05
N THR A 159 -0.47 1.32 -23.06
CA THR A 159 -1.51 1.95 -22.22
C THR A 159 -1.78 3.37 -22.67
N LYS A 160 -3.06 3.74 -22.69
CA LYS A 160 -3.48 5.14 -22.88
C LYS A 160 -3.18 5.97 -21.63
N THR A 161 -2.52 7.12 -21.78
CA THR A 161 -2.17 8.07 -20.71
C THR A 161 -3.32 8.33 -19.73
N ASN A 162 -4.54 8.50 -20.23
CA ASN A 162 -5.72 8.81 -19.39
C ASN A 162 -6.04 7.72 -18.35
N SER A 163 -5.83 6.44 -18.66
CA SER A 163 -6.08 5.36 -17.69
C SER A 163 -5.02 5.35 -16.59
N ARG A 164 -3.76 5.62 -16.95
CA ARG A 164 -2.64 5.68 -15.98
C ARG A 164 -2.79 6.85 -15.03
N LEU A 165 -3.11 8.02 -15.56
CA LEU A 165 -3.32 9.23 -14.77
C LEU A 165 -4.46 9.04 -13.75
N ALA A 166 -5.53 8.31 -14.12
CA ALA A 166 -6.59 7.96 -13.18
C ALA A 166 -6.09 7.08 -12.02
N VAL A 167 -5.26 6.07 -12.29
CA VAL A 167 -4.65 5.24 -11.24
C VAL A 167 -3.77 6.09 -10.33
N VAL A 168 -2.85 6.86 -10.91
CA VAL A 168 -1.87 7.65 -10.15
C VAL A 168 -2.56 8.68 -9.25
N ILE A 169 -3.57 9.38 -9.75
CA ILE A 169 -4.38 10.32 -8.95
C ILE A 169 -5.12 9.58 -7.84
N THR A 170 -5.70 8.41 -8.15
CA THR A 170 -6.48 7.67 -7.18
C THR A 170 -5.60 7.12 -6.06
N VAL A 171 -4.43 6.58 -6.37
CA VAL A 171 -3.44 6.08 -5.39
C VAL A 171 -2.91 7.22 -4.52
N LEU A 172 -2.34 8.27 -5.12
CA LEU A 172 -1.82 9.44 -4.40
C LEU A 172 -2.90 10.09 -3.53
N GLY A 173 -4.12 10.22 -4.06
CA GLY A 173 -5.26 10.76 -3.33
C GLY A 173 -5.67 9.86 -2.15
N THR A 174 -5.72 8.55 -2.35
CA THR A 174 -6.09 7.58 -1.31
C THR A 174 -5.07 7.59 -0.18
N ASP A 175 -3.79 7.46 -0.51
CA ASP A 175 -2.70 7.44 0.46
C ASP A 175 -2.59 8.79 1.17
N GLY A 176 -2.64 9.90 0.44
CA GLY A 176 -2.66 11.24 1.01
C GLY A 176 -3.82 11.48 2.00
N ILE A 177 -5.04 11.04 1.67
CA ILE A 177 -6.19 11.16 2.56
C ILE A 177 -6.06 10.25 3.79
N LEU A 178 -5.64 8.99 3.61
CA LEU A 178 -5.42 8.05 4.72
C LEU A 178 -4.34 8.57 5.69
N ILE A 179 -3.23 9.06 5.14
CA ILE A 179 -2.13 9.67 5.89
C ILE A 179 -2.63 10.93 6.64
N GLY A 180 -3.39 11.79 5.97
CA GLY A 180 -3.97 12.98 6.59
C GLY A 180 -4.96 12.66 7.70
N MET A 181 -5.80 11.63 7.52
CA MET A 181 -6.67 11.12 8.58
C MET A 181 -5.87 10.56 9.75
N MET A 182 -4.81 9.82 9.49
CA MET A 182 -3.95 9.30 10.54
C MET A 182 -3.30 10.44 11.35
N MET A 183 -2.81 11.48 10.68
CA MET A 183 -2.19 12.65 11.31
C MET A 183 -3.18 13.41 12.19
N THR A 184 -4.38 13.67 11.66
CA THR A 184 -5.44 14.40 12.38
C THR A 184 -5.94 13.63 13.58
N GLY A 185 -6.06 12.29 13.49
CA GLY A 185 -6.39 11.43 14.63
C GLY A 185 -5.36 11.54 15.76
N LEU A 186 -4.07 11.54 15.41
CA LEU A 186 -2.98 11.63 16.37
C LEU A 186 -2.92 12.99 17.07
N VAL A 187 -3.16 14.09 16.35
CA VAL A 187 -3.20 15.46 16.92
C VAL A 187 -4.40 15.64 17.86
N ARG A 188 -5.45 14.83 17.73
CA ARG A 188 -6.67 14.93 18.55
C ARG A 188 -6.58 14.19 19.89
N MET A 189 -5.64 13.27 20.08
CA MET A 189 -5.51 12.46 21.30
C MET A 189 -5.14 13.28 22.55
N PRO A 190 -5.71 13.01 23.75
CA PRO A 190 -5.44 13.77 24.97
C PRO A 190 -3.95 13.84 25.34
N LYS A 191 -3.48 14.97 25.88
CA LYS A 191 -2.05 15.28 26.14
C LYS A 191 -1.31 14.30 27.08
N GLU A 192 -2.05 13.51 27.85
CA GLU A 192 -1.50 12.56 28.82
C GLU A 192 -1.08 11.24 28.15
N ILE A 193 -1.93 10.67 27.29
CA ILE A 193 -1.61 9.53 26.42
C ILE A 193 -0.58 9.94 25.34
N ARG A 194 -0.60 11.23 24.97
CA ARG A 194 0.26 11.87 23.97
C ARG A 194 1.76 11.86 24.29
N ARG A 195 2.21 11.67 25.54
CA ARG A 195 3.65 11.85 25.87
C ARG A 195 4.51 10.60 25.70
N GLY A 196 3.96 9.40 25.90
CA GLY A 196 4.70 8.13 25.78
C GLY A 196 4.65 7.53 24.38
N ILE A 197 3.45 7.39 23.82
CA ILE A 197 3.21 6.68 22.55
C ILE A 197 3.64 7.52 21.34
N ILE A 198 3.47 8.85 21.39
CA ILE A 198 3.70 9.71 20.23
C ILE A 198 5.18 9.97 19.99
N LYS A 199 6.05 10.03 20.99
CA LYS A 199 7.48 10.30 20.69
C LYS A 199 8.06 9.25 19.74
N HIS A 200 7.67 7.98 19.89
CA HIS A 200 8.11 6.91 19.01
C HIS A 200 7.24 6.79 17.74
N LEU A 201 5.91 6.83 17.88
CA LEU A 201 5.00 6.66 16.74
C LEU A 201 5.02 7.84 15.76
N TYR A 202 5.28 9.05 16.26
CA TYR A 202 5.35 10.29 15.48
C TYR A 202 6.65 10.41 14.70
N MET A 203 7.81 10.19 15.33
CA MET A 203 9.10 10.32 14.64
C MET A 203 9.26 9.26 13.55
N SER A 204 9.01 7.99 13.89
CA SER A 204 9.13 6.91 12.92
C SER A 204 8.00 7.00 11.88
N GLY A 205 6.75 7.19 12.31
CA GLY A 205 5.61 7.24 11.39
C GLY A 205 5.64 8.40 10.42
N LEU A 206 5.90 9.63 10.88
CA LEU A 206 5.90 10.84 10.03
C LEU A 206 6.98 10.77 8.96
N LEU A 207 8.18 10.27 9.29
CA LEU A 207 9.28 10.15 8.35
C LEU A 207 8.92 9.21 7.19
N TRP A 208 8.30 8.07 7.50
CA TRP A 208 7.83 7.12 6.49
C TRP A 208 6.66 7.69 5.65
N MET A 209 5.77 8.48 6.24
CA MET A 209 4.71 9.17 5.48
C MET A 209 5.26 10.23 4.52
N MET A 210 6.23 11.03 4.97
CA MET A 210 6.90 12.01 4.11
C MET A 210 7.63 11.33 2.94
N LEU A 211 8.21 10.16 3.19
CA LEU A 211 8.85 9.37 2.14
C LEU A 211 7.86 8.90 1.07
N VAL A 212 6.67 8.44 1.44
CA VAL A 212 5.63 8.03 0.48
C VAL A 212 5.26 9.20 -0.43
N VAL A 213 4.93 10.34 0.16
CA VAL A 213 4.59 11.55 -0.60
C VAL A 213 5.75 12.00 -1.50
N ALA A 214 6.99 11.93 -1.01
CA ALA A 214 8.17 12.33 -1.78
C ALA A 214 8.41 11.45 -3.01
N VAL A 215 7.95 10.19 -3.01
CA VAL A 215 8.10 9.27 -4.13
C VAL A 215 6.88 9.30 -5.06
N GLU A 216 5.67 9.47 -4.54
CA GLU A 216 4.45 9.49 -5.35
C GLU A 216 4.24 10.81 -6.12
N VAL A 217 4.61 11.95 -5.53
CA VAL A 217 4.45 13.27 -6.17
C VAL A 217 5.23 13.35 -7.49
N PRO A 218 6.50 12.93 -7.60
CA PRO A 218 7.21 12.87 -8.87
C PRO A 218 6.50 12.01 -9.93
N VAL A 219 5.92 10.87 -9.55
CA VAL A 219 5.16 10.01 -10.48
C VAL A 219 3.95 10.75 -11.03
N PHE A 220 3.21 11.42 -10.15
CA PHE A 220 2.06 12.24 -10.56
C PHE A 220 2.47 13.35 -11.53
N VAL A 221 3.54 14.09 -11.22
CA VAL A 221 4.04 15.17 -12.08
C VAL A 221 4.40 14.63 -13.47
N LEU A 222 5.17 13.53 -13.55
CA LEU A 222 5.55 12.95 -14.85
C LEU A 222 4.33 12.49 -15.66
N ASN A 223 3.36 11.84 -15.02
CA ASN A 223 2.14 11.39 -15.70
C ASN A 223 1.23 12.55 -16.16
N VAL A 224 1.24 13.69 -15.46
CA VAL A 224 0.48 14.89 -15.89
C VAL A 224 1.16 15.59 -17.06
N LEU A 225 2.49 15.65 -17.09
CA LEU A 225 3.21 16.30 -18.18
C LEU A 225 3.17 15.48 -19.48
N ASP A 226 2.93 14.17 -19.41
CA ASP A 226 2.84 13.23 -20.53
C ASP A 226 3.94 13.41 -21.58
N LEU A 227 5.19 13.43 -21.12
CA LEU A 227 6.34 13.72 -21.99
C LEU A 227 6.70 12.51 -22.86
N ASN A 228 6.67 11.31 -22.28
CA ASN A 228 6.96 10.05 -22.95
C ASN A 228 6.48 8.86 -22.10
N GLY A 229 6.06 7.76 -22.74
CA GLY A 229 5.58 6.56 -22.05
C GLY A 229 6.62 5.94 -21.10
N THR A 230 7.89 5.88 -21.52
CA THR A 230 8.98 5.34 -20.69
C THR A 230 9.23 6.19 -19.45
N MET A 231 9.25 7.51 -19.60
CA MET A 231 9.54 8.41 -18.49
C MET A 231 8.37 8.48 -17.49
N ASN A 232 7.13 8.42 -17.98
CA ASN A 232 5.93 8.36 -17.13
C ASN A 232 5.92 7.11 -16.24
N ASP A 233 6.48 5.98 -16.71
CA ASP A 233 6.53 4.71 -15.97
C ASP A 233 7.79 4.54 -15.12
N MET A 234 8.82 5.35 -15.36
CA MET A 234 10.14 5.16 -14.75
C MET A 234 10.13 5.21 -13.23
N LEU A 235 9.35 6.14 -12.67
CA LEU A 235 9.24 6.29 -11.22
C LEU A 235 8.15 5.42 -10.59
N SER A 236 7.31 4.75 -11.40
CA SER A 236 6.20 3.92 -10.90
C SER A 236 6.70 2.76 -10.04
N SER A 237 7.78 2.09 -10.46
CA SER A 237 8.41 1.03 -9.66
C SER A 237 8.96 1.52 -8.33
N VAL A 238 9.51 2.75 -8.32
CA VAL A 238 10.01 3.39 -7.10
C VAL A 238 8.86 3.68 -6.16
N ALA A 239 7.73 4.18 -6.67
CA ALA A 239 6.54 4.46 -5.87
C ALA A 239 5.92 3.20 -5.28
N ILE A 240 5.75 2.14 -6.07
CA ILE A 240 5.25 0.85 -5.57
C ILE A 240 6.17 0.34 -4.46
N ALA A 241 7.48 0.27 -4.69
CA ALA A 241 8.41 -0.18 -3.67
C ALA A 241 8.39 0.71 -2.41
N GLY A 242 8.43 2.03 -2.59
CA GLY A 242 8.41 2.99 -1.50
C GLY A 242 7.15 2.90 -0.64
N ALA A 243 5.98 2.86 -1.27
CA ALA A 243 4.69 2.74 -0.59
C ALA A 243 4.56 1.40 0.16
N SER A 244 4.88 0.28 -0.49
CA SER A 244 4.81 -1.05 0.14
C SER A 244 5.80 -1.21 1.30
N ILE A 245 7.05 -0.76 1.12
CA ILE A 245 8.08 -0.81 2.17
C ILE A 245 7.66 0.08 3.35
N CYS A 246 7.18 1.30 3.07
CA CYS A 246 6.63 2.18 4.10
C CYS A 246 5.51 1.48 4.87
N ALA A 247 4.45 1.03 4.19
CA ALA A 247 3.28 0.40 4.81
C ALA A 247 3.67 -0.79 5.71
N THR A 248 4.60 -1.62 5.25
CA THR A 248 5.04 -2.81 5.98
C THR A 248 5.96 -2.49 7.17
N ARG A 249 6.89 -1.54 7.02
CA ARG A 249 7.74 -1.04 8.14
C ARG A 249 6.89 -0.38 9.22
N LEU A 250 5.88 0.36 8.78
CA LEU A 250 4.91 1.04 9.63
C LEU A 250 4.04 0.06 10.42
N TYR A 251 3.62 -1.03 9.77
CA TYR A 251 2.91 -2.13 10.40
C TYR A 251 3.78 -2.82 11.47
N ARG A 252 5.04 -3.13 11.15
CA ARG A 252 5.97 -3.78 12.09
C ARG A 252 6.25 -2.92 13.32
N SER A 253 6.55 -1.64 13.12
CA SER A 253 6.82 -0.71 14.22
C SER A 253 5.65 -0.65 15.22
N LEU A 254 4.42 -0.79 14.73
CA LEU A 254 3.24 -0.85 15.59
C LEU A 254 3.12 -2.21 16.31
N ALA A 255 3.32 -3.31 15.58
CA ALA A 255 3.21 -4.66 16.12
C ALA A 255 4.24 -4.94 17.24
N GLU A 256 5.49 -4.47 17.07
CA GLU A 256 6.54 -4.57 18.09
C GLU A 256 6.17 -3.79 19.35
N TRP A 257 5.61 -2.59 19.21
CA TRP A 257 5.15 -1.79 20.34
C TRP A 257 4.06 -2.48 21.17
N THR A 258 3.07 -3.10 20.52
CA THR A 258 2.02 -3.86 21.22
C THR A 258 2.59 -5.07 21.97
N HIS A 259 3.62 -5.71 21.42
CA HIS A 259 4.27 -6.85 22.06
C HIS A 259 5.07 -6.43 23.31
N ASP A 260 5.80 -5.31 23.23
CA ASP A 260 6.58 -4.80 24.36
C ASP A 260 5.71 -4.38 25.54
N ILE A 261 4.59 -3.68 25.28
CA ILE A 261 3.62 -3.29 26.33
C ILE A 261 3.08 -4.51 27.06
N GLU A 262 2.81 -5.61 26.36
CA GLU A 262 2.27 -6.82 26.98
C GLU A 262 3.32 -7.62 27.76
N SER A 263 4.60 -7.58 27.34
CA SER A 263 5.70 -8.25 28.04
C SER A 263 6.05 -7.60 29.39
N VAL A 264 5.82 -6.29 29.51
CA VAL A 264 5.88 -5.58 30.77
C VAL A 264 4.51 -5.77 31.42
N ASN A 265 4.41 -6.57 32.49
CA ASN A 265 3.18 -6.77 33.29
C ASN A 265 2.72 -5.46 33.97
N VAL A 266 2.47 -4.40 33.20
CA VAL A 266 1.80 -3.19 33.67
C VAL A 266 0.33 -3.58 33.83
N PRO A 267 -0.26 -3.46 35.03
CA PRO A 267 -1.69 -3.65 35.19
C PRO A 267 -2.40 -2.67 34.27
N VAL A 268 -3.03 -3.23 33.23
CA VAL A 268 -3.79 -2.53 32.21
C VAL A 268 -4.97 -1.87 32.90
N THR A 269 -4.79 -0.63 33.34
CA THR A 269 -5.86 0.31 33.74
C THR A 269 -6.36 1.13 32.56
N MET A 270 -5.92 0.80 31.34
CA MET A 270 -6.69 1.12 30.14
C MET A 270 -7.77 0.07 29.98
N GLU A 271 -9.01 0.47 30.19
CA GLU A 271 -10.22 -0.29 29.86
C GLU A 271 -10.13 -0.81 28.42
N SER A 272 -9.54 -2.00 28.29
CA SER A 272 -9.23 -2.63 27.03
C SER A 272 -10.50 -3.23 26.48
N MET A 273 -10.94 -2.72 25.32
CA MET A 273 -11.47 -3.48 24.19
C MET A 273 -12.11 -4.84 24.54
N HIS A 274 -13.13 -4.83 25.40
CA HIS A 274 -13.98 -5.98 25.61
C HIS A 274 -14.84 -6.12 24.35
N PHE A 275 -14.61 -7.19 23.59
CA PHE A 275 -15.60 -7.70 22.64
C PHE A 275 -16.84 -8.11 23.46
N GLN A 276 -17.73 -7.16 23.68
CA GLN A 276 -19.05 -7.45 24.23
C GLN A 276 -19.87 -8.05 23.09
N THR A 277 -19.80 -9.37 22.95
CA THR A 277 -20.85 -10.14 22.29
C THR A 277 -22.13 -9.84 23.07
N ARG A 278 -23.00 -9.04 22.47
CA ARG A 278 -24.34 -8.77 22.98
C ARG A 278 -25.14 -10.08 22.87
N GLU A 279 -25.09 -10.91 23.89
CA GLU A 279 -26.15 -11.88 24.15
C GLU A 279 -27.39 -11.06 24.54
N GLU A 280 -28.36 -11.00 23.64
CA GLU A 280 -29.73 -10.62 23.96
C GLU A 280 -30.32 -11.68 24.91
N THR A 281 -30.10 -11.51 26.20
CA THR A 281 -30.94 -12.13 27.22
C THR A 281 -32.22 -11.29 27.30
N ALA A 282 -33.25 -11.79 26.63
CA ALA A 282 -34.62 -11.45 26.96
C ALA A 282 -34.89 -11.90 28.40
N ASP A 283 -35.02 -10.98 29.34
CA ASP A 283 -35.83 -11.24 30.51
C ASP A 283 -36.73 -10.05 30.86
N ARG A 284 -37.99 -10.40 31.07
CA ARG A 284 -39.13 -9.51 31.20
C ARG A 284 -39.19 -8.99 32.64
N THR A 285 -39.27 -7.67 32.75
CA THR A 285 -40.16 -6.90 33.65
C THR A 285 -41.08 -7.70 34.59
N VAL A 286 -40.91 -7.50 35.91
CA VAL A 286 -41.96 -7.30 36.94
C VAL A 286 -41.32 -6.46 38.09
N ILE A 287 -41.41 -5.12 38.10
CA ILE A 287 -42.35 -4.26 38.86
C ILE A 287 -42.48 -4.72 40.35
N ALA A 288 -41.69 -4.19 41.28
CA ALA A 288 -41.82 -2.92 42.03
C ALA A 288 -42.58 -2.99 43.37
N SER A 289 -41.91 -2.53 44.44
CA SER A 289 -42.39 -1.88 45.68
C SER A 289 -43.29 -2.72 46.64
N THR A 290 -43.13 -2.71 47.97
CA THR A 290 -43.05 -1.55 48.88
C THR A 290 -42.50 -1.92 50.29
N SER A 291 -41.75 -0.96 50.85
CA SER A 291 -41.67 -0.48 52.25
C SER A 291 -41.60 -1.43 53.45
N SER A 292 -40.54 -1.22 54.24
CA SER A 292 -40.43 -1.48 55.68
C SER A 292 -41.35 -0.58 56.53
N TRP A 293 -41.51 -1.02 57.79
CA TRP A 293 -41.85 -0.26 59.00
C TRP A 293 -41.35 1.18 59.02
#